data_AF-A0A126SYZ1-F1
#
_entry.id   AF-A0A126SYZ1-F1
#
_cell.length_a   1.000
_cell.length_b   1.000
_cell.length_c   1.000
_cell.angle_alpha   90.00
_cell.angle_beta   90.00
_cell.angle_gamma   90.00
#
_symmetry.space_group_name_H-M   'P 1'
#
loop_
_entity.id
_entity.type
_entity.pdbx_description
1 polymer ?
#
loop_
_entity_poly.entity_id
_entity_poly.type
_entity_poly.pdbx_seq_one_letter_code
_entity_poly.pdbx_strand_id
1 'polypeptide(L)'
;MLRGRAGDALLDSYQPEREPHVRMITDIAVMMGKVVCTQNIEEAAARDAGMLAQPEEARVSPLIGLDGLKSGVLAGGGTVFPELGHESGKRLDDAAGYVALLVVSDDCVASRAFADAGGFVVRLAALPDAQGRLAALMSGASALLIRPDRYVFGTGDAAALTAAWQTYLAMGSIEAAPAAA
;
A
#
# COMPACT_ATOMS: atom_id res chain seq x y z
N MET A 1 -6.15 16.59 10.46
CA MET A 1 -5.75 17.70 11.35
C MET A 1 -6.25 19.04 10.86
N LEU A 2 -5.61 19.67 9.85
CA LEU A 2 -5.95 21.04 9.43
C LEU A 2 -7.41 21.23 8.96
N ARG A 3 -8.06 20.17 8.47
CA ARG A 3 -9.48 20.16 8.07
C ARG A 3 -10.44 19.74 9.19
N GLY A 4 -9.97 19.53 10.42
CA GLY A 4 -10.76 19.06 11.57
C GLY A 4 -11.23 17.60 11.50
N ARG A 5 -10.77 16.81 10.51
CA ARG A 5 -11.21 15.42 10.27
C ARG A 5 -10.31 14.32 10.85
N ALA A 6 -9.28 14.69 11.60
CA ALA A 6 -8.40 13.74 12.26
C ALA A 6 -7.87 14.36 13.55
N GLY A 7 -7.76 13.55 14.60
CA GLY A 7 -7.22 13.95 15.89
C GLY A 7 -5.72 14.21 15.82
N ASP A 8 -5.19 14.93 16.81
CA ASP A 8 -3.80 15.38 16.86
C ASP A 8 -2.78 14.22 16.97
N ALA A 9 -3.22 13.06 17.46
CA ALA A 9 -2.38 11.86 17.56
C ALA A 9 -2.04 11.24 16.19
N LEU A 10 -2.73 11.60 15.10
CA LEU A 10 -2.45 11.02 13.78
C LEU A 10 -1.04 11.38 13.26
N LEU A 11 -0.45 12.50 13.68
CA LEU A 11 0.88 12.91 13.22
C LEU A 11 1.97 12.09 13.91
N ASP A 12 1.69 11.63 15.13
CA ASP A 12 2.58 10.74 15.87
C ASP A 12 2.72 9.37 15.19
N SER A 13 1.78 9.00 14.30
CA SER A 13 1.88 7.78 13.51
C SER A 13 2.90 7.87 12.37
N TYR A 14 3.25 9.08 11.91
CA TYR A 14 4.06 9.27 10.70
C TYR A 14 5.45 8.62 10.82
N GLN A 15 6.17 8.90 11.92
CA GLN A 15 7.51 8.35 12.12
C GLN A 15 7.52 6.81 12.22
N PRO A 16 6.73 6.16 13.12
CA PRO A 16 6.75 4.71 13.22
C PRO A 16 6.26 4.00 11.94
N GLU A 17 5.44 4.66 11.12
CA GLU A 17 5.03 4.17 9.80
C GLU A 17 6.14 4.28 8.75
N ARG A 18 6.86 5.42 8.69
CA ARG A 18 7.78 5.74 7.58
C ARG A 18 9.23 5.41 7.86
N GLU A 19 9.68 5.51 9.10
CA GLU A 19 11.08 5.25 9.47
C GLU A 19 11.58 3.86 9.03
N PRO A 20 10.83 2.75 9.25
CA PRO A 20 11.29 1.43 8.84
C PRO A 20 11.54 1.33 7.33
N HIS A 21 10.67 1.96 6.53
CA HIS A 21 10.79 1.98 5.07
C HIS A 21 12.02 2.78 4.62
N VAL A 22 12.25 3.97 5.21
CA VAL A 22 13.41 4.81 4.89
C VAL A 22 14.72 4.11 5.28
N ARG A 23 14.75 3.46 6.45
CA ARG A 23 15.93 2.71 6.91
C ARG A 23 16.26 1.57 5.95
N MET A 24 15.26 0.79 5.55
CA MET A 24 15.42 -0.28 4.58
C MET A 24 15.98 0.24 3.24
N ILE A 25 15.40 1.31 2.67
CA ILE A 25 15.91 1.91 1.42
C ILE A 25 17.37 2.36 1.57
N THR A 26 17.70 2.96 2.72
CA THR A 26 19.05 3.43 3.00
C THR A 26 20.04 2.27 3.07
N ASP A 27 19.69 1.20 3.78
CA ASP A 27 20.53 0.00 3.92
C ASP A 27 20.73 -0.69 2.56
N ILE A 28 19.67 -0.75 1.75
CA ILE A 28 19.73 -1.24 0.36
C ILE A 28 20.69 -0.38 -0.47
N ALA A 29 20.55 0.94 -0.43
CA ALA A 29 21.40 1.85 -1.19
C ALA A 29 22.87 1.74 -0.78
N VAL A 30 23.15 1.64 0.53
CA VAL A 30 24.51 1.42 1.06
C VAL A 30 25.08 0.07 0.60
N MET A 31 24.28 -1.00 0.66
CA MET A 31 24.70 -2.33 0.21
C MET A 31 25.02 -2.32 -1.29
N MET A 32 24.15 -1.72 -2.10
CA MET A 32 24.37 -1.60 -3.55
C MET A 32 25.60 -0.76 -3.89
N GLY A 33 25.83 0.33 -3.14
CA GLY A 33 27.04 1.13 -3.26
C GLY A 33 28.30 0.30 -3.01
N LYS A 34 28.33 -0.53 -1.98
CA LYS A 34 29.44 -1.45 -1.70
C LYS A 34 29.67 -2.45 -2.83
N VAL A 35 28.59 -2.98 -3.41
CA VAL A 35 28.67 -3.94 -4.53
C VAL A 35 29.18 -3.27 -5.78
N VAL A 36 28.68 -2.09 -6.16
CA VAL A 36 29.05 -1.41 -7.41
C VAL A 36 30.46 -0.80 -7.34
N CYS A 37 30.81 -0.20 -6.20
CA CYS A 37 32.07 0.53 -6.01
C CYS A 37 33.23 -0.35 -5.49
N THR A 38 33.20 -1.67 -5.69
CA THR A 38 34.32 -2.57 -5.34
C THR A 38 35.61 -2.11 -6.01
N GLN A 39 36.62 -1.79 -5.21
CA GLN A 39 37.92 -1.27 -5.70
C GLN A 39 38.95 -2.38 -5.95
N ASN A 40 38.81 -3.53 -5.29
CA ASN A 40 39.69 -4.68 -5.52
C ASN A 40 39.31 -5.33 -6.86
N ILE A 41 40.29 -5.40 -7.77
CA ILE A 41 40.11 -5.91 -9.13
C ILE A 41 39.72 -7.39 -9.14
N GLU A 42 40.32 -8.20 -8.27
CA GLU A 42 40.05 -9.65 -8.21
C GLU A 42 38.63 -9.92 -7.68
N GLU A 43 38.21 -9.19 -6.64
CA GLU A 43 36.86 -9.27 -6.08
C GLU A 43 35.80 -8.80 -7.09
N ALA A 44 36.08 -7.71 -7.83
CA ALA A 44 35.20 -7.23 -8.88
C ALA A 44 35.05 -8.26 -10.03
N ALA A 45 36.15 -8.89 -10.45
CA ALA A 45 36.12 -9.92 -11.48
C ALA A 45 35.31 -11.15 -11.04
N ALA A 46 35.46 -11.58 -9.78
CA ALA A 46 34.69 -12.68 -9.22
C ALA A 46 33.18 -12.36 -9.13
N ARG A 47 32.82 -11.14 -8.69
CA ARG A 47 31.44 -10.63 -8.68
C ARG A 47 30.84 -10.68 -10.09
N ASP A 48 31.55 -10.14 -11.07
CA ASP A 48 31.05 -10.03 -12.45
C ASP A 48 30.85 -11.41 -13.09
N ALA A 49 31.81 -12.32 -12.89
CA ALA A 49 31.68 -13.71 -13.32
C ALA A 49 30.45 -14.39 -12.68
N GLY A 50 30.22 -14.17 -11.38
CA GLY A 50 29.05 -14.68 -10.67
C GLY A 50 27.73 -14.11 -11.19
N MET A 51 27.68 -12.82 -11.51
CA MET A 51 26.49 -12.18 -12.10
C MET A 51 26.23 -12.68 -13.53
N LEU A 52 27.27 -12.85 -14.35
CA LEU A 52 27.16 -13.33 -15.73
C LEU A 52 26.74 -14.81 -15.82
N ALA A 53 27.09 -15.61 -14.80
CA ALA A 53 26.69 -17.02 -14.72
C ALA A 53 25.19 -17.21 -14.42
N GLN A 54 24.49 -16.17 -13.97
CA GLN A 54 23.05 -16.23 -13.71
C GLN A 54 22.24 -16.03 -15.01
N PRO A 55 21.07 -16.69 -15.13
CA PRO A 55 20.17 -16.46 -16.25
C PRO A 55 19.74 -14.99 -16.31
N GLU A 56 19.50 -14.48 -17.51
CA GLU A 56 19.15 -13.06 -17.75
C GLU A 56 18.02 -12.60 -16.83
N GLU A 57 16.96 -13.40 -16.69
CA GLU A 57 15.81 -13.16 -15.81
C GLU A 57 16.19 -12.92 -14.33
N ALA A 58 17.22 -13.59 -13.82
CA ALA A 58 17.72 -13.38 -12.46
C ALA A 58 18.61 -12.13 -12.35
N ARG A 59 19.27 -11.74 -13.44
CA ARG A 59 20.09 -10.52 -13.54
C ARG A 59 19.24 -9.25 -13.67
N VAL A 60 18.06 -9.36 -14.29
CA VAL A 60 17.08 -8.28 -14.43
C VAL A 60 16.01 -8.32 -13.31
N SER A 61 16.16 -9.20 -12.31
CA SER A 61 15.18 -9.34 -11.23
C SER A 61 14.87 -7.95 -10.63
N PRO A 62 13.58 -7.56 -10.57
CA PRO A 62 13.21 -6.18 -10.34
C PRO A 62 13.62 -5.76 -8.93
N LEU A 63 14.02 -4.49 -8.81
CA LEU A 63 14.02 -3.66 -7.60
C LEU A 63 13.68 -4.43 -6.32
N ILE A 64 14.66 -4.54 -5.42
CA ILE A 64 14.48 -5.08 -4.06
C ILE A 64 13.10 -4.70 -3.55
N GLY A 65 12.26 -5.71 -3.35
CA GLY A 65 10.88 -5.54 -2.94
C GLY A 65 10.86 -4.66 -1.71
N LEU A 66 10.28 -3.47 -1.85
CA LEU A 66 10.13 -2.58 -0.72
C LEU A 66 8.97 -3.09 0.11
N ASP A 67 9.26 -3.45 1.35
CA ASP A 67 8.25 -3.69 2.36
C ASP A 67 7.26 -2.52 2.42
N GLY A 68 5.97 -2.88 2.52
CA GLY A 68 4.89 -1.94 2.74
C GLY A 68 4.89 -1.31 4.14
N LEU A 69 3.84 -0.55 4.43
CA LEU A 69 3.61 -0.06 5.81
C LEU A 69 3.39 -1.25 6.75
N LYS A 70 4.06 -1.21 7.91
CA LYS A 70 3.98 -2.25 8.95
C LYS A 70 3.07 -1.86 10.11
N SER A 71 2.66 -0.61 10.17
CA SER A 71 1.80 -0.03 11.21
C SER A 71 0.76 0.91 10.57
N GLY A 72 -0.29 1.25 11.32
CA GLY A 72 -1.37 2.10 10.80
C GLY A 72 -2.18 1.45 9.67
N VAL A 73 -2.21 0.11 9.63
CA VAL A 73 -2.92 -0.74 8.68
C VAL A 73 -3.46 -1.99 9.40
N LEU A 74 -4.51 -2.58 8.86
CA LEU A 74 -5.07 -3.85 9.30
C LEU A 74 -4.34 -5.03 8.64
N ALA A 75 -4.69 -6.24 9.07
CA ALA A 75 -4.24 -7.47 8.42
C ALA A 75 -4.56 -7.46 6.91
N GLY A 76 -3.59 -7.88 6.08
CA GLY A 76 -3.71 -7.82 4.62
C GLY A 76 -3.49 -6.42 4.02
N GLY A 77 -3.25 -5.40 4.85
CA GLY A 77 -2.89 -4.05 4.42
C GLY A 77 -1.37 -3.83 4.30
N GLY A 78 -1.00 -2.58 4.02
CA GLY A 78 0.39 -2.13 3.99
C GLY A 78 1.03 -2.08 2.60
N THR A 79 0.46 -2.77 1.61
CA THR A 79 0.95 -2.70 0.23
C THR A 79 0.50 -1.41 -0.46
N VAL A 80 1.21 -1.00 -1.50
CA VAL A 80 0.77 0.10 -2.37
C VAL A 80 -0.37 -0.40 -3.24
N PHE A 81 -1.45 0.38 -3.29
CA PHE A 81 -2.58 0.11 -4.17
C PHE A 81 -2.14 0.14 -5.64
N PRO A 82 -2.37 -0.93 -6.42
CA PRO A 82 -1.92 -0.97 -7.79
C PRO A 82 -2.70 0.00 -8.67
N GLU A 83 -2.03 0.61 -9.63
CA GLU A 83 -2.72 1.33 -10.69
C GLU A 83 -3.44 0.34 -11.61
N LEU A 84 -4.75 0.54 -11.76
CA LEU A 84 -5.65 -0.37 -12.48
C LEU A 84 -5.70 -0.10 -14.00
N GLY A 85 -5.00 0.94 -14.47
CA GLY A 85 -5.19 1.47 -15.82
C GLY A 85 -6.60 2.04 -16.01
N HIS A 86 -6.90 2.57 -17.19
CA HIS A 86 -8.26 3.05 -17.48
C HIS A 86 -8.55 3.01 -18.98
N GLU A 87 -9.71 2.48 -19.36
CA GLU A 87 -10.20 2.46 -20.74
C GLU A 87 -10.53 3.86 -21.32
N SER A 88 -10.64 4.88 -20.47
CA SER A 88 -11.04 6.26 -20.78
C SER A 88 -9.85 7.23 -20.73
N GLY A 89 -8.65 6.77 -20.34
CA GLY A 89 -7.47 7.61 -20.15
C GLY A 89 -7.45 8.50 -18.89
N LYS A 90 -8.44 8.41 -18.00
CA LYS A 90 -8.41 9.10 -16.69
C LYS A 90 -7.84 8.17 -15.62
N ARG A 91 -7.17 8.64 -14.57
CA ARG A 91 -6.74 7.74 -13.48
C ARG A 91 -7.81 7.72 -12.39
N LEU A 92 -7.96 6.61 -11.66
CA LEU A 92 -8.78 6.60 -10.43
C LEU A 92 -8.34 7.71 -9.49
N ASP A 93 -7.05 8.01 -9.50
CA ASP A 93 -6.44 9.06 -8.71
C ASP A 93 -6.91 10.46 -9.08
N ASP A 94 -7.17 10.71 -10.36
CA ASP A 94 -7.69 12.00 -10.84
C ASP A 94 -9.13 12.22 -10.38
N ALA A 95 -9.92 11.13 -10.25
CA ALA A 95 -11.30 11.19 -9.79
C ALA A 95 -11.41 11.31 -8.27
N ALA A 96 -10.63 10.52 -7.52
CA ALA A 96 -10.68 10.51 -6.06
C ALA A 96 -9.84 11.63 -5.42
N GLY A 97 -8.80 12.13 -6.10
CA GLY A 97 -7.85 13.09 -5.53
C GLY A 97 -7.07 12.49 -4.36
N TYR A 98 -6.99 13.20 -3.24
CA TYR A 98 -6.23 12.80 -2.04
C TYR A 98 -7.13 12.50 -0.84
N VAL A 99 -8.26 11.82 -1.07
CA VAL A 99 -9.13 11.31 -0.01
C VAL A 99 -8.97 9.81 0.12
N ALA A 100 -9.43 9.24 1.25
CA ALA A 100 -9.47 7.80 1.42
C ALA A 100 -10.49 7.19 0.45
N LEU A 101 -10.16 6.05 -0.15
CA LEU A 101 -11.03 5.33 -1.06
C LEU A 101 -11.55 4.06 -0.40
N LEU A 102 -12.81 3.74 -0.66
CA LEU A 102 -13.42 2.47 -0.29
C LEU A 102 -13.94 1.80 -1.57
N VAL A 103 -13.31 0.69 -1.92
CA VAL A 103 -13.80 -0.20 -2.98
C VAL A 103 -14.73 -1.22 -2.33
N VAL A 104 -15.94 -1.37 -2.86
CA VAL A 104 -16.92 -2.34 -2.37
C VAL A 104 -17.42 -3.25 -3.49
N SER A 105 -17.74 -4.50 -3.17
CA SER A 105 -18.44 -5.38 -4.12
C SER A 105 -19.83 -4.83 -4.44
N ASP A 106 -20.58 -4.45 -3.40
CA ASP A 106 -21.92 -3.89 -3.48
C ASP A 106 -22.11 -2.70 -2.52
N ASP A 107 -23.02 -1.80 -2.87
CA ASP A 107 -23.33 -0.63 -2.04
C ASP A 107 -24.01 -1.08 -0.74
N CYS A 108 -23.53 -0.55 0.40
CA CYS A 108 -24.06 -0.85 1.73
C CYS A 108 -24.22 0.41 2.58
N VAL A 109 -24.78 0.29 3.78
CA VAL A 109 -24.94 1.43 4.71
C VAL A 109 -23.59 2.04 5.07
N ALA A 110 -22.58 1.21 5.35
CA ALA A 110 -21.24 1.67 5.69
C ALA A 110 -20.59 2.45 4.55
N SER A 111 -20.73 1.99 3.30
CA SER A 111 -20.18 2.70 2.14
C SER A 111 -20.78 4.11 1.98
N ARG A 112 -22.08 4.27 2.20
CA ARG A 112 -22.75 5.58 2.16
C ARG A 112 -22.23 6.50 3.26
N ALA A 113 -22.14 5.98 4.50
CA ALA A 113 -21.59 6.72 5.62
C ALA A 113 -20.12 7.15 5.39
N PHE A 114 -19.33 6.29 4.73
CA PHE A 114 -17.94 6.62 4.35
C PHE A 114 -17.88 7.76 3.32
N ALA A 115 -18.76 7.74 2.32
CA ALA A 115 -18.87 8.84 1.36
C ALA A 115 -19.30 10.16 2.03
N ASP A 116 -20.29 10.11 2.93
CA ASP A 116 -20.78 11.29 3.68
C ASP A 116 -19.69 11.90 4.59
N ALA A 117 -18.77 11.06 5.11
CA ALA A 117 -17.60 11.52 5.86
C ALA A 117 -16.50 12.15 4.96
N GLY A 118 -16.72 12.21 3.65
CA GLY A 118 -15.81 12.79 2.66
C GLY A 118 -14.79 11.82 2.08
N GLY A 119 -15.03 10.51 2.21
CA GLY A 119 -14.31 9.47 1.47
C GLY A 119 -14.85 9.29 0.04
N PHE A 120 -14.09 8.62 -0.80
CA PHE A 120 -14.50 8.28 -2.16
C PHE A 120 -14.90 6.80 -2.21
N VAL A 121 -16.09 6.50 -2.74
CA VAL A 121 -16.59 5.12 -2.84
C VAL A 121 -16.70 4.74 -4.30
N VAL A 122 -16.25 3.53 -4.63
CA VAL A 122 -16.40 2.96 -5.96
C VAL A 122 -16.73 1.48 -5.85
N ARG A 123 -17.60 1.00 -6.75
CA ARG A 123 -17.89 -0.43 -6.85
C ARG A 123 -16.79 -1.14 -7.61
N LEU A 124 -16.42 -2.34 -7.15
CA LEU A 124 -15.45 -3.21 -7.80
C LEU A 124 -15.81 -3.42 -9.28
N ALA A 125 -17.08 -3.65 -9.59
CA ALA A 125 -17.58 -3.85 -10.95
C ALA A 125 -17.45 -2.62 -11.87
N ALA A 126 -17.19 -1.43 -11.32
CA ALA A 126 -16.99 -0.20 -12.09
C ALA A 126 -15.50 0.07 -12.37
N LEU A 127 -14.59 -0.73 -11.82
CA LEU A 127 -13.15 -0.58 -12.00
C LEU A 127 -12.63 -1.56 -13.06
N PRO A 128 -11.71 -1.11 -13.93
CA PRO A 128 -11.04 -2.02 -14.85
C PRO A 128 -10.09 -2.94 -14.07
N ASP A 129 -10.44 -4.23 -13.95
CA ASP A 129 -9.57 -5.23 -13.31
C ASP A 129 -9.22 -6.35 -14.29
N ALA A 130 -8.74 -5.97 -15.48
CA ALA A 130 -8.45 -6.91 -16.57
C ALA A 130 -7.42 -8.00 -16.18
N GLN A 131 -6.53 -7.71 -15.22
CA GLN A 131 -5.53 -8.66 -14.72
C GLN A 131 -5.93 -9.32 -13.39
N GLY A 132 -7.15 -9.09 -12.87
CA GLY A 132 -7.64 -9.69 -11.64
C GLY A 132 -6.85 -9.30 -10.37
N ARG A 133 -6.08 -8.22 -10.42
CA ARG A 133 -5.21 -7.78 -9.31
C ARG A 133 -6.05 -7.27 -8.15
N LEU A 134 -7.13 -6.56 -8.44
CA LEU A 134 -8.00 -6.01 -7.42
C LEU A 134 -8.83 -7.11 -6.76
N ALA A 135 -9.37 -8.04 -7.56
CA ALA A 135 -10.04 -9.23 -7.05
C ALA A 135 -9.10 -10.09 -6.18
N ALA A 136 -7.85 -10.29 -6.62
CA ALA A 136 -6.85 -11.01 -5.84
C ALA A 136 -6.48 -10.28 -4.54
N LEU A 137 -6.32 -8.95 -4.58
CA LEU A 137 -6.05 -8.13 -3.41
C LEU A 137 -7.18 -8.21 -2.38
N MET A 138 -8.44 -8.17 -2.84
CA MET A 138 -9.61 -8.33 -1.97
C MET A 138 -9.75 -9.75 -1.41
N SER A 139 -9.21 -10.77 -2.09
CA SER A 139 -9.22 -12.18 -1.66
C SER A 139 -10.61 -12.67 -1.21
N GLY A 140 -11.66 -12.24 -1.93
CA GLY A 140 -13.06 -12.60 -1.63
C GLY A 140 -13.74 -11.76 -0.54
N ALA A 141 -13.06 -10.76 0.03
CA ALA A 141 -13.68 -9.79 0.94
C ALA A 141 -14.74 -8.93 0.22
N SER A 142 -15.67 -8.35 0.99
CA SER A 142 -16.69 -7.47 0.44
C SER A 142 -16.20 -6.05 0.18
N ALA A 143 -15.08 -5.65 0.79
CA ALA A 143 -14.51 -4.32 0.65
C ALA A 143 -12.98 -4.27 0.82
N LEU A 144 -12.41 -3.20 0.26
CA LEU A 144 -10.99 -2.82 0.35
C LEU A 144 -10.94 -1.32 0.65
N LEU A 145 -10.21 -0.94 1.70
CA LEU A 145 -9.99 0.47 2.05
C LEU A 145 -8.57 0.90 1.69
N ILE A 146 -8.46 2.02 0.98
CA ILE A 146 -7.20 2.64 0.57
C ILE A 146 -7.06 4.00 1.24
N ARG A 147 -5.89 4.25 1.82
CA ARG A 147 -5.55 5.49 2.49
C ARG A 147 -5.35 6.64 1.47
N PRO A 148 -5.40 7.91 1.91
CA PRO A 148 -5.09 9.06 1.04
C PRO A 148 -3.70 9.01 0.39
N ASP A 149 -2.74 8.33 1.02
CA ASP A 149 -1.37 8.11 0.54
C ASP A 149 -1.22 6.84 -0.33
N ARG A 150 -2.34 6.24 -0.74
CA ARG A 150 -2.44 5.08 -1.66
C ARG A 150 -1.89 3.78 -1.12
N TYR A 151 -1.68 3.68 0.18
CA TYR A 151 -1.47 2.40 0.84
C TYR A 151 -2.80 1.73 1.14
N VAL A 152 -2.85 0.42 0.92
CA VAL A 152 -3.97 -0.40 1.35
C VAL A 152 -4.03 -0.35 2.87
N PHE A 153 -5.14 0.14 3.42
CA PHE A 153 -5.39 0.09 4.86
C PHE A 153 -5.75 -1.32 5.29
N GLY A 154 -6.58 -2.02 4.51
CA GLY A 154 -6.99 -3.39 4.77
C GLY A 154 -8.13 -3.84 3.87
N THR A 155 -8.43 -5.13 3.96
CA THR A 155 -9.54 -5.80 3.26
C THR A 155 -10.47 -6.47 4.28
N GLY A 156 -11.74 -6.59 3.94
CA GLY A 156 -12.72 -7.22 4.83
C GLY A 156 -14.12 -6.68 4.62
N ASP A 157 -14.88 -6.60 5.71
CA ASP A 157 -16.22 -6.01 5.71
C ASP A 157 -16.18 -4.48 5.70
N ALA A 158 -17.05 -3.86 4.90
CA ALA A 158 -17.10 -2.41 4.74
C ALA A 158 -17.37 -1.66 6.06
N ALA A 159 -18.22 -2.20 6.95
CA ALA A 159 -18.52 -1.56 8.23
C ALA A 159 -17.34 -1.65 9.18
N ALA A 160 -16.69 -2.83 9.25
CA ALA A 160 -15.47 -3.01 10.05
C ALA A 160 -14.34 -2.09 9.58
N LEU A 161 -14.09 -2.02 8.27
CA LEU A 161 -13.07 -1.15 7.69
C LEU A 161 -13.36 0.33 7.96
N THR A 162 -14.62 0.75 7.81
CA THR A 162 -15.02 2.14 8.05
C THR A 162 -14.85 2.52 9.52
N ALA A 163 -15.24 1.64 10.45
CA ALA A 163 -15.06 1.87 11.88
C ALA A 163 -13.58 1.95 12.26
N ALA A 164 -12.78 0.99 11.77
CA ALA A 164 -11.33 0.95 11.94
C ALA A 164 -10.66 2.24 11.42
N TRP A 165 -11.07 2.72 10.25
CA TRP A 165 -10.57 3.96 9.68
C TRP A 165 -10.85 5.18 10.57
N GLN A 166 -12.04 5.28 11.15
CA GLN A 166 -12.37 6.37 12.08
C GLN A 166 -11.52 6.31 13.35
N THR A 167 -11.29 5.11 13.91
CA THR A 167 -10.40 4.93 15.05
C THR A 167 -8.98 5.35 14.71
N TYR A 168 -8.46 4.95 13.55
CA TYR A 168 -7.13 5.35 13.09
C TYR A 168 -7.02 6.88 12.91
N LEU A 169 -8.03 7.52 12.32
CA LEU A 169 -8.05 8.99 12.18
C LEU A 169 -8.08 9.72 13.53
N ALA A 170 -8.70 9.13 14.56
CA ALA A 170 -8.76 9.72 15.90
C ALA A 170 -7.47 9.50 16.69
N MET A 171 -6.89 8.30 16.61
CA MET A 171 -5.85 7.83 17.52
C MET A 171 -4.45 7.74 16.90
N GLY A 172 -4.33 7.78 15.57
CA GLY A 172 -3.07 7.54 14.86
C GLY A 172 -2.57 6.09 14.93
N SER A 173 -3.28 5.21 15.63
CA SER A 173 -2.91 3.81 15.79
C SER A 173 -4.13 2.92 15.62
N ILE A 174 -3.89 1.71 15.12
CA ILE A 174 -4.88 0.65 15.12
C ILE A 174 -4.22 -0.67 15.46
N GLU A 175 -4.86 -1.46 16.32
CA GLU A 175 -4.46 -2.85 16.51
C GLU A 175 -4.81 -3.61 15.24
N ALA A 176 -3.86 -4.40 14.72
CA ALA A 176 -4.17 -5.32 13.64
C ALA A 176 -5.32 -6.22 14.11
N ALA A 177 -6.46 -6.19 13.38
CA ALA A 177 -7.56 -7.09 13.68
C ALA A 177 -7.00 -8.53 13.72
N PRO A 178 -7.37 -9.36 14.72
CA PRO A 178 -6.90 -10.73 14.78
C PRO A 178 -7.27 -11.42 13.46
N ALA A 179 -6.29 -12.09 12.85
CA ALA A 179 -6.54 -12.91 11.67
C ALA A 179 -7.67 -13.88 12.02
N ALA A 180 -8.78 -13.85 11.27
CA ALA A 180 -9.86 -14.80 11.44
C ALA A 180 -9.28 -16.22 11.27
N ALA A 181 -9.45 -17.04 12.31
CA ALA A 181 -9.01 -18.43 12.38
C ALA A 181 -9.78 -19.34 11.43
#